data_AF-A0A845Z3B4-F1
#
_entry.id   AF-A0A845Z3B4-F1
#
_cell.length_a   1.000
_cell.length_b   1.000
_cell.length_c   1.000
_cell.angle_alpha   90.00
_cell.angle_beta   90.00
_cell.angle_gamma   90.00
#
_symmetry.space_group_name_H-M   'P 1'
#
loop_
_entity.id
_entity.type
_entity.pdbx_description
1 polymer ?
#
loop_
_entity_poly.entity_id
_entity_poly.type
_entity_poly.pdbx_seq_one_letter_code
_entity_poly.pdbx_strand_id
1 'polypeptide(L)' 'MNKSLSQMSNRELRQYLSENRNDEKKFSQALELLISRKTESFKYPPPSEMDRKEIEAIFQAKLNQKQ' A
#
# COMPACT_ATOMS: atom_id res chain seq x y z
N MET A 1 23.52 5.97 8.20
CA MET A 1 22.40 5.50 7.36
C MET A 1 21.94 6.67 6.51
N ASN A 2 22.32 6.74 5.23
CA ASN A 2 22.01 7.86 4.33
C ASN A 2 21.16 7.41 3.13
N LYS A 3 20.12 6.62 3.37
CA LYS A 3 19.10 6.38 2.33
C LYS A 3 18.06 7.48 2.44
N SER A 4 17.79 8.15 1.32
CA SER A 4 16.69 9.12 1.26
C SER A 4 15.35 8.41 1.51
N LEU A 5 14.40 9.08 2.18
CA LEU A 5 13.05 8.54 2.46
C LEU A 5 12.37 8.00 1.19
N SER A 6 12.64 8.62 0.04
CA SER A 6 12.11 8.20 -1.26
C SER A 6 12.57 6.82 -1.71
N GLN A 7 13.73 6.35 -1.24
CA GLN A 7 14.34 5.06 -1.61
C GLN A 7 14.00 3.93 -0.64
N MET A 8 13.37 4.24 0.50
CA MET A 8 12.95 3.24 1.49
C MET A 8 11.77 2.43 0.96
N SER A 9 11.73 1.12 1.23
CA SER A 9 10.56 0.27 1.04
C SER A 9 9.42 0.66 2.00
N ASN A 10 8.20 0.19 1.73
CA ASN A 10 7.06 0.45 2.62
C ASN A 10 7.27 -0.14 4.04
N ARG A 11 8.05 -1.22 4.15
CA ARG A 11 8.43 -1.80 5.45
C ARG A 11 9.38 -0.87 6.21
N GLU A 12 10.41 -0.38 5.53
CA GLU A 12 11.38 0.56 6.10
C GLU A 12 10.71 1.88 6.51
N LEU A 13 9.76 2.40 5.71
CA LEU A 13 9.00 3.60 6.07
C LEU A 13 8.11 3.41 7.30
N ARG A 14 7.45 2.25 7.45
CA ARG A 14 6.67 1.94 8.65
C ARG A 14 7.54 1.82 9.90
N GLN A 15 8.72 1.24 9.75
CA GLN A 15 9.71 1.18 10.83
C GLN A 15 10.19 2.59 11.21
N TYR A 16 10.53 3.42 10.21
CA TYR A 16 10.94 4.81 10.40
C TYR A 16 9.87 5.65 11.11
N LEU A 17 8.58 5.48 10.75
CA LEU A 17 7.45 6.12 11.43
C LEU A 17 7.35 5.69 12.90
N SER A 18 7.63 4.42 13.21
CA SER A 18 7.59 3.92 14.58
C SER A 18 8.73 4.48 15.43
N GLU A 19 9.91 4.65 14.86
CA GLU A 19 11.10 5.19 15.53
C GLU A 19 11.02 6.72 15.75
N ASN A 20 10.31 7.42 14.87
CA ASN A 20 10.21 8.88 14.87
C ASN A 20 8.81 9.39 15.27
N ARG A 21 8.05 8.65 16.10
CA ARG A 21 6.68 9.02 16.51
C ARG A 21 6.55 10.40 17.14
N ASN A 22 7.58 10.84 17.86
CA ASN A 22 7.57 12.11 18.59
C ASN A 22 8.23 13.26 17.79
N ASP A 23 8.74 12.98 16.60
CA ASP A 23 9.32 13.99 15.70
C ASP A 23 8.31 14.30 14.59
N GLU A 24 7.51 15.34 14.80
CA GLU A 24 6.40 15.72 13.93
C GLU A 24 6.82 15.90 12.47
N LYS A 25 7.99 16.48 12.22
CA LYS A 25 8.49 16.73 10.86
C LYS A 25 8.85 15.42 10.18
N LYS A 26 9.63 14.57 10.83
CA LYS A 26 10.04 13.27 10.26
C LYS A 26 8.84 12.34 10.08
N PHE A 27 7.92 12.35 11.05
CA PHE A 27 6.71 11.55 11.00
C PHE A 27 5.82 11.95 9.83
N SER A 28 5.50 13.24 9.71
CA SER A 28 4.63 13.74 8.64
C SER A 28 5.20 13.47 7.24
N GLN A 29 6.50 13.70 7.03
CA GLN A 29 7.16 13.44 5.74
C GLN A 29 7.13 11.95 5.33
N ALA A 30 7.43 11.05 6.27
CA ALA A 30 7.38 9.62 5.97
C ALA A 30 5.95 9.12 5.75
N LEU A 31 4.97 9.72 6.44
CA LEU A 31 3.56 9.39 6.30
C LEU A 31 3.00 9.83 4.93
N GLU A 32 3.28 11.06 4.51
CA GLU A 32 2.90 11.58 3.19
C GLU A 32 3.44 10.67 2.07
N LEU A 33 4.69 10.26 2.18
CA LEU A 33 5.33 9.39 1.20
C LEU A 33 4.74 7.97 1.19
N LEU A 34 4.29 7.46 2.34
CA LEU A 34 3.58 6.18 2.42
C LEU A 34 2.18 6.26 1.79
N ILE A 35 1.47 7.37 2.00
CA ILE A 35 0.13 7.60 1.44
C ILE A 35 0.20 7.78 -0.08
N SER A 36 1.15 8.58 -0.58
CA SER A 36 1.29 8.85 -2.02
C SER A 36 1.58 7.59 -2.84
N ARG A 37 2.28 6.61 -2.26
CA ARG A 37 2.56 5.31 -2.90
C ARG A 37 1.35 4.37 -2.97
N LYS A 38 0.31 4.60 -2.16
CA LYS A 38 -0.87 3.72 -2.09
C LYS A 38 -1.93 4.06 -3.16
N THR A 39 -1.61 4.95 -4.09
CA THR A 39 -2.61 5.60 -4.94
C THR A 39 -3.14 4.72 -6.07
N GLU A 40 -2.44 3.66 -6.47
CA GLU A 40 -2.90 2.79 -7.56
C GLU A 40 -3.30 1.38 -7.07
N SER A 41 -4.26 1.31 -6.15
CA SER A 41 -4.99 0.06 -5.96
C SER A 41 -6.14 0.02 -6.97
N PHE A 42 -6.07 -0.87 -7.97
CA PHE A 42 -7.20 -1.19 -8.84
C PHE A 42 -8.43 -1.51 -7.96
N LYS A 43 -9.50 -0.73 -8.10
CA LYS A 43 -10.75 -0.92 -7.36
C LYS A 43 -11.72 -1.68 -8.25
N TYR A 44 -12.12 -2.86 -7.81
CA TYR A 44 -13.24 -3.57 -8.41
C TYR A 44 -14.55 -2.85 -8.07
N PRO A 45 -15.54 -2.84 -8.98
CA PRO A 45 -16.88 -2.40 -8.64
C PRO A 45 -17.49 -3.25 -7.52
N PRO A 46 -18.54 -2.76 -6.84
CA PRO A 46 -19.25 -3.52 -5.82
C PRO A 46 -19.73 -4.89 -6.35
N PRO A 47 -19.69 -5.97 -5.56
CA PRO A 47 -20.14 -7.29 -6.02
C PRO A 47 -21.60 -7.33 -6.48
N SER A 48 -22.44 -6.40 -6.02
CA SER A 48 -23.83 -6.24 -6.48
C SER A 48 -23.95 -5.75 -7.92
N GLU A 49 -22.90 -5.17 -8.47
CA GLU A 49 -22.83 -4.61 -9.83
C GLU A 49 -22.00 -5.50 -10.78
N MET A 50 -21.49 -6.65 -10.32
CA MET A 50 -20.67 -7.57 -11.11
C MET A 50 -21.39 -8.89 -11.36
N ASP A 51 -21.11 -9.52 -12.50
CA ASP A 51 -21.59 -10.88 -12.72
C ASP A 51 -20.83 -11.88 -11.84
N ARG A 52 -21.51 -12.97 -11.46
CA ARG A 52 -20.93 -14.00 -10.61
C ARG A 52 -19.69 -14.65 -11.24
N LYS A 53 -19.66 -14.81 -12.57
CA LYS A 53 -18.49 -15.38 -13.26
C LYS A 53 -17.28 -14.44 -13.23
N GLU A 54 -17.51 -13.14 -13.33
CA GLU A 54 -16.45 -12.13 -13.25
C GLU A 54 -15.84 -12.10 -11.84
N ILE A 55 -16.69 -12.16 -10.81
CA ILE A 55 -16.26 -12.30 -9.42
C ILE A 55 -15.37 -13.53 -9.27
N GLU A 56 -15.81 -14.70 -9.73
CA GLU A 56 -15.06 -15.94 -9.63
C GLU A 56 -13.69 -15.86 -10.33
N ALA A 57 -13.65 -15.30 -11.54
CA ALA A 57 -12.41 -15.09 -12.29
C ALA A 57 -11.41 -14.20 -11.53
N ILE A 58 -11.89 -13.12 -10.89
CA ILE A 58 -11.07 -12.23 -10.06
C ILE A 58 -10.47 -12.98 -8.87
N PHE A 59 -11.29 -13.78 -8.17
CA PHE A 59 -10.82 -14.56 -7.03
C PHE A 59 -9.78 -15.60 -7.45
N GLN A 60 -10.02 -16.33 -8.55
CA GLN A 60 -9.07 -17.31 -9.09
C GLN A 60 -7.74 -16.64 -9.49
N ALA A 61 -7.80 -15.51 -10.20
CA ALA A 61 -6.60 -14.76 -10.57
C ALA A 61 -5.78 -14.31 -9.35
N LYS A 62 -6.44 -13.85 -8.28
CA LYS A 62 -5.76 -13.43 -7.03
C LYS A 62 -5.18 -14.59 -6.24
N LEU A 63 -5.84 -15.75 -6.23
CA LEU A 63 -5.29 -16.96 -5.61
C LEU A 63 -4.04 -17.45 -6.33
N ASN A 64 -4.04 -17.37 -7.66
CA ASN A 64 -2.92 -17.80 -8.51
C ASN A 64 -1.76 -16.80 -8.52
N GLN A 65 -1.98 -15.52 -8.19
CA GLN A 65 -0.92 -14.52 -8.03
C GLN A 65 -0.06 -14.71 -6.77
N LYS A 66 -0.41 -15.65 -5.88
CA LYS A 66 0.29 -15.89 -4.61
C LYS A 66 1.39 -16.95 -4.66
N GLN A 67 1.86 -17.34 -5.84
CA GLN A 67 3.04 -18.21 -6.02
C GLN A 67 4.26 -17.42 -6.50
#